data_AF-A0A1G4J050-F1
#
_entry.id   AF-A0A1G4J050-F1
#
_cell.length_a   1.000
_cell.length_b   1.000
_cell.length_c   1.000
_cell.angle_alpha   90.00
_cell.angle_beta   90.00
_cell.angle_gamma   90.00
#
_symmetry.space_group_name_H-M   'P 1'
#
loop_
_entity.id
_entity.type
_entity.pdbx_description
1 polymer ?
#
loop_
_entity_poly.entity_id
_entity_poly.type
_entity_poly.pdbx_seq_one_letter_code
_entity_poly.pdbx_strand_id
1 'polypeptide(L)' 'MAFSTIYNVFFKRNSVFVGTVFAASFVFQAAFDSSVTSWYEAHNKGKLWKDVKLKLGESGDDEDDDDE' A
#
# COMPACT_ATOMS: atom_id res chain seq x y z
N MET A 1 -22.22 19.35 15.70
CA MET A 1 -21.86 18.59 16.93
C MET A 1 -20.54 17.84 16.77
N ALA A 2 -20.38 16.86 15.87
CA ALA A 2 -19.16 16.05 15.74
C ALA A 2 -17.87 16.83 15.40
N PHE A 3 -17.92 17.78 14.47
CA PHE A 3 -16.76 18.61 14.11
C PHE A 3 -16.21 19.41 15.31
N SER A 4 -17.11 19.97 16.13
CA SER A 4 -16.72 20.70 17.34
C SER A 4 -16.05 19.78 18.37
N THR A 5 -16.52 18.55 18.52
CA THR A 5 -15.90 17.55 19.40
C THR A 5 -14.50 17.17 18.92
N ILE A 6 -14.33 16.87 17.63
CA ILE A 6 -13.03 16.54 17.04
C ILE A 6 -12.04 17.68 17.23
N TYR A 7 -12.46 18.92 16.94
CA TYR A 7 -11.64 20.11 17.14
C TYR A 7 -11.20 20.29 18.60
N ASN A 8 -12.15 20.20 19.54
CA ASN A 8 -11.87 20.39 20.95
C ASN A 8 -10.95 19.30 21.54
N VAL A 9 -11.04 18.07 21.04
CA VAL A 9 -10.23 16.93 21.53
C VAL A 9 -8.82 16.94 20.95
N PHE A 10 -8.68 17.12 19.63
CA PHE A 10 -7.40 16.90 18.94
C PHE A 10 -6.68 18.18 18.53
N PHE A 11 -7.41 19.26 18.24
CA PHE A 11 -6.85 20.42 17.54
C PHE A 11 -6.76 21.70 18.39
N LYS A 12 -7.53 21.82 19.47
CA LYS A 12 -7.60 23.05 20.29
C LYS A 12 -6.35 23.31 21.15
N ARG A 13 -5.65 22.27 21.60
CA ARG A 13 -4.52 22.40 22.54
C ARG A 13 -3.22 22.00 21.84
N ASN A 14 -2.27 22.93 21.70
CA ASN A 14 -1.03 22.71 20.93
C ASN A 14 -0.27 21.43 21.32
N SER A 15 -0.15 21.14 22.62
CA SER A 15 0.54 19.93 23.09
C SER A 15 -0.14 18.63 22.66
N VAL A 16 -1.47 18.63 22.55
CA VAL A 16 -2.25 17.47 22.06
C VAL A 16 -2.24 17.42 20.54
N PHE A 17 -2.29 18.58 19.88
CA PHE A 17 -2.26 18.69 18.43
C PHE A 17 -1.00 18.05 17.84
N VAL A 18 0.20 18.43 18.32
CA VAL A 18 1.46 17.89 17.78
C VAL A 18 1.55 16.38 18.01
N GLY A 19 1.18 15.91 19.20
CA GLY A 19 1.14 14.46 19.50
C GLY A 19 0.14 13.71 18.60
N THR A 20 -1.01 14.30 18.31
CA THR A 20 -2.02 13.73 17.40
C THR A 20 -1.48 13.62 15.98
N VAL A 21 -0.80 14.67 15.49
CA VAL A 21 -0.17 14.65 14.16
C VAL A 21 0.87 13.54 14.08
N PHE A 22 1.76 13.40 15.06
CA PHE A 22 2.76 12.33 15.05
C PHE A 22 2.14 10.94 15.09
N ALA A 23 1.18 10.70 15.98
CA ALA A 23 0.49 9.43 16.05
C ALA A 23 -0.23 9.10 14.73
N ALA A 24 -0.93 10.07 14.16
CA ALA A 24 -1.60 9.92 12.86
C ALA A 24 -0.59 9.63 11.75
N SER A 25 0.56 10.30 11.72
CA SER A 25 1.59 10.07 10.69
C SER A 25 2.11 8.63 10.69
N PHE A 26 2.36 8.02 11.85
CA PHE A 26 2.82 6.62 11.90
C PHE A 26 1.79 5.64 11.34
N VAL A 27 0.52 5.82 11.72
CA VAL A 27 -0.57 4.97 11.22
C VAL A 27 -0.80 5.23 9.73
N PHE A 28 -0.84 6.50 9.33
CA PHE A 28 -1.06 6.92 7.96
C PHE A 28 0.03 6.39 7.04
N GLN A 29 1.30 6.47 7.42
CA GLN A 29 2.41 6.00 6.59
C GLN A 29 2.25 4.54 6.19
N ALA A 30 2.02 3.64 7.16
CA ALA A 30 1.86 2.21 6.89
C ALA A 30 0.62 1.90 6.04
N ALA A 31 -0.52 2.52 6.38
CA ALA A 31 -1.77 2.31 5.66
C ALA A 31 -1.70 2.86 4.23
N PHE A 32 -1.12 4.04 4.06
CA PHE A 32 -0.99 4.71 2.76
C PHE A 32 -0.04 3.96 1.83
N ASP A 33 1.13 3.57 2.33
CA ASP A 33 2.12 2.80 1.56
C ASP A 33 1.53 1.48 1.02
N SER A 34 0.88 0.71 1.89
CA SER A 34 0.24 -0.55 1.49
C SER A 34 -0.91 -0.32 0.49
N SER A 35 -1.75 0.70 0.73
CA SER A 35 -2.90 0.98 -0.13
C SER A 35 -2.47 1.44 -1.53
N VAL A 36 -1.53 2.37 -1.60
CA VAL A 36 -1.03 2.91 -2.87
C VAL A 36 -0.25 1.86 -3.64
N THR A 37 0.57 1.06 -2.95
CA THR A 37 1.27 -0.07 -3.57
C THR A 37 0.28 -1.06 -4.16
N SER A 38 -0.73 -1.47 -3.39
CA SER A 38 -1.76 -2.40 -3.87
C SER A 38 -2.51 -1.85 -5.09
N TRP A 39 -2.86 -0.57 -5.07
CA TRP A 39 -3.50 0.09 -6.21
C TRP A 39 -2.57 0.14 -7.44
N TYR A 40 -1.30 0.50 -7.24
CA TYR A 40 -0.31 0.61 -8.31
C TYR A 40 -0.07 -0.73 -9.00
N GLU A 41 0.07 -1.81 -8.21
CA GLU A 41 0.24 -3.16 -8.70
C GLU A 41 -1.00 -3.66 -9.46
N ALA A 42 -2.20 -3.43 -8.91
CA ALA A 42 -3.44 -3.76 -9.59
C ALA A 42 -3.60 -3.01 -10.92
N HIS A 43 -3.23 -1.72 -10.95
CA HIS A 43 -3.30 -0.90 -12.14
C HIS A 43 -2.30 -1.31 -13.22
N ASN A 44 -1.12 -1.79 -12.84
CA ASN A 44 -0.05 -2.19 -13.77
C ASN A 44 0.04 -3.70 -13.99
N LYS A 45 -0.95 -4.48 -13.52
CA LYS A 45 -0.96 -5.94 -13.61
C LYS A 45 -0.57 -6.46 -15.01
N GLY A 46 0.36 -7.40 -15.05
CA GLY A 46 0.90 -7.99 -16.27
C GLY A 46 2.07 -7.22 -16.89
N LYS A 47 2.39 -6.02 -16.38
CA LYS A 47 3.56 -5.24 -16.79
C LYS A 47 4.68 -5.26 -15.76
N LEU A 48 4.40 -5.62 -14.50
CA LEU A 48 5.43 -5.67 -13.47
C LEU A 48 6.35 -6.86 -13.70
N TRP A 49 7.63 -6.70 -13.35
CA TRP A 49 8.59 -7.81 -13.45
C TRP A 49 8.12 -9.06 -12.70
N LYS A 50 7.48 -8.90 -11.53
CA LYS A 50 6.92 -10.03 -10.77
C LYS A 50 5.83 -10.80 -11.53
N ASP A 51 5.09 -10.14 -12.42
CA ASP A 51 4.05 -10.77 -13.24
C ASP A 51 4.64 -11.42 -14.51
N VAL A 52 5.70 -10.83 -15.07
CA VAL A 52 6.38 -11.31 -16.28
C VAL A 52 7.32 -12.49 -15.97
N LYS A 53 8.05 -12.42 -14.85
CA LYS A 53 8.95 -13.50 -14.42
C LYS A 53 8.20 -14.80 -14.16
N LEU A 54 6.98 -14.73 -13.62
CA LEU A 54 6.14 -15.92 -13.41
C LEU A 54 5.96 -16.68 -14.73
N LYS A 55 5.62 -15.96 -15.80
CA LYS A 55 5.44 -16.53 -17.13
C LYS A 55 6.74 -17.08 -17.72
N LEU A 56 7.86 -16.38 -17.55
CA LEU A 56 9.15 -16.85 -18.07
C LEU A 56 9.67 -18.10 -17.33
N GLY A 57 9.34 -18.24 -16.04
CA GLY A 57 9.67 -19.45 -15.28
C GLY A 57 8.80 -20.65 -15.70
N GLU A 58 7.51 -20.42 -15.96
CA GLU A 58 6.60 -21.45 -16.49
C GLU A 58 6.97 -21.84 -17.93
N SER A 59 7.29 -20.88 -18.81
CA SER A 59 7.74 -21.14 -20.18
C SER A 59 9.11 -21.84 -20.29
N GLY A 60 9.84 -21.99 -19.19
CA GLY A 60 11.08 -22.77 -19.14
C GLY A 60 10.87 -24.24 -18.71
N ASP A 61 9.72 -24.57 -18.12
CA ASP A 61 9.33 -25.96 -17.78
C ASP A 61 8.49 -26.59 -18.90
N ASP A 62 7.76 -25.79 -19.70
CA ASP A 62 6.94 -26.29 -20.81
C ASP A 62 7.74 -26.59 -22.11
N GLU A 63 9.02 -26.22 -22.21
CA GLU A 63 9.88 -26.49 -23.39
C GLU A 63 10.68 -27.82 -23.30
N ASP A 64 10.64 -28.53 -22.17
CA ASP A 64 11.38 -29.80 -21.97
C ASP A 64 10.51 -31.08 -22.13
N ASP A 65 9.19 -30.96 -22.39
CA ASP A 65 8.24 -32.10 -22.45
C ASP A 65 7.82 -32.52 -23.90
N ASP A 66 8.36 -31.90 -24.96
CA ASP A 66 8.02 -32.20 -26.37
C ASP A 66 9.11 -33.02 -27.14
N ASP A 67 10.14 -33.55 -26.45
CA ASP A 67 11.23 -34.37 -27.03
C ASP A 67 11.23 -35.85 -26.54
N GLU A 68 10.07 -36.52 -26.50
CA GLU A 68 9.96 -38.01 -26.53
C GLU A 68 9.37 -38.55 -27.85
#